data_AF-G9ZBG6-F1
#
_entry.id   AF-G9ZBG6-F1
#
_cell.length_a   1.000
_cell.length_b   1.000
_cell.length_c   1.000
_cell.angle_alpha   90.00
_cell.angle_beta   90.00
_cell.angle_gamma   90.00
#
_symmetry.space_group_name_H-M   'P 1'
#
loop_
_entity.id
_entity.type
_entity.pdbx_description
1 polymer ?
#
loop_
_entity_poly.entity_id
_entity_poly.type
_entity_poly.pdbx_seq_one_letter_code
_entity_poly.pdbx_strand_id
1 'polypeptide(L)'
;MKKLWLLAACFAACFPALAADDSLRVDAQSRLENIRRKAPELARGSRQVVTHVSASLQVNDATVLELLCEKPENDGRTLRLWSGALLREGNVLPPARILAHLLLGMDGRQDSAAYFNTADGDYRRARTLGCYLGILQTALPDAGDAAAQRMVLTQLLHETARQAGVADVYAVADDTRAGGRWVQARLKPLLQSSDNPADWPEALIPPADAADAAALQAFRRGLEQGRAVR
;
A
#
# COMPACT_ATOMS: atom_id res chain seq x y z
N MET A 1 35.48 8.83 -45.75
CA MET A 1 34.40 9.53 -45.02
C MET A 1 33.19 8.60 -44.89
N LYS A 2 32.49 8.65 -43.75
CA LYS A 2 31.29 7.87 -43.33
C LYS A 2 31.56 6.52 -42.65
N LYS A 3 31.72 6.54 -41.31
CA LYS A 3 31.42 5.44 -40.36
C LYS A 3 31.64 5.95 -38.92
N LEU A 4 30.82 6.90 -38.45
CA LEU A 4 30.90 7.36 -37.05
C LEU A 4 29.61 8.04 -36.52
N TRP A 5 28.44 7.64 -37.04
CA TRP A 5 27.16 8.30 -36.70
C TRP A 5 26.07 7.35 -36.17
N LEU A 6 26.44 6.14 -35.74
CA LEU A 6 25.48 5.15 -35.20
C LEU A 6 25.62 4.89 -33.69
N LEU A 7 26.58 5.53 -33.00
CA LEU A 7 26.81 5.31 -31.56
C LEU A 7 26.21 6.38 -30.63
N ALA A 8 25.70 7.50 -31.16
CA ALA A 8 25.13 8.58 -30.35
C ALA A 8 23.63 8.41 -30.04
N ALA A 9 22.91 7.56 -30.77
CA ALA A 9 21.46 7.40 -30.62
C ALA A 9 21.05 6.47 -29.46
N CYS A 10 21.91 5.54 -29.03
CA CYS A 10 21.57 4.61 -27.94
C CYS A 10 21.76 5.20 -26.53
N PHE A 11 22.48 6.32 -26.38
CA PHE A 11 22.63 6.96 -25.08
C PHE A 11 21.39 7.78 -24.68
N ALA A 12 20.66 8.37 -25.62
CA ALA A 12 19.52 9.24 -25.32
C ALA A 12 18.27 8.49 -24.81
N ALA A 13 18.18 7.17 -24.97
CA ALA A 13 17.00 6.39 -24.58
C ALA A 13 17.00 5.91 -23.12
N CYS A 14 18.14 5.93 -22.42
CA CYS A 14 18.22 5.52 -21.00
C CYS A 14 18.11 6.67 -19.99
N PHE A 15 18.28 7.93 -20.42
CA PHE A 15 18.16 9.09 -19.53
C PHE A 15 16.73 9.45 -19.06
N PRO A 16 15.65 9.30 -19.86
CA PRO A 16 14.34 9.77 -19.42
C PRO A 16 13.77 8.91 -18.27
N ALA A 17 14.09 7.62 -18.22
CA ALA A 17 13.64 6.73 -17.15
C ALA A 17 14.28 7.08 -15.80
N LEU A 18 15.60 7.35 -15.79
CA LEU A 18 16.32 7.76 -14.58
C LEU A 18 15.87 9.15 -14.09
N ALA A 19 15.66 10.10 -14.99
CA ALA A 19 15.18 11.44 -14.64
C ALA A 19 13.73 11.43 -14.13
N ALA A 20 12.88 10.56 -14.67
CA ALA A 20 11.50 10.39 -14.20
C ALA A 20 11.46 9.81 -12.78
N ASP A 21 12.29 8.81 -12.49
CA ASP A 21 12.37 8.16 -11.18
C ASP A 21 12.88 9.14 -10.10
N ASP A 22 13.89 9.95 -10.43
CA ASP A 22 14.38 11.03 -9.55
C ASP A 22 13.29 12.09 -9.29
N SER A 23 12.52 12.47 -10.30
CA SER A 23 11.44 13.45 -10.14
C SER A 23 10.30 12.95 -9.25
N LEU A 24 9.91 11.67 -9.39
CA LEU A 24 8.90 11.03 -8.54
C LEU A 24 9.38 10.91 -7.09
N ARG A 25 10.66 10.57 -6.89
CA ARG A 25 11.23 10.46 -5.55
C ARG A 25 11.35 11.83 -4.86
N VAL A 26 11.72 12.89 -5.58
CA VAL A 26 11.75 14.26 -5.04
C VAL A 26 10.34 14.76 -4.67
N ASP A 27 9.34 14.53 -5.53
CA ASP A 27 7.95 14.85 -5.22
C ASP A 27 7.48 14.08 -3.97
N ALA A 28 7.77 12.77 -3.89
CA ALA A 28 7.42 11.95 -2.74
C ALA A 28 8.09 12.44 -1.43
N GLN A 29 9.36 12.85 -1.49
CA GLN A 29 10.05 13.45 -0.34
C GLN A 29 9.39 14.75 0.13
N SER A 30 9.04 15.64 -0.80
CA SER A 30 8.34 16.90 -0.50
C SER A 30 6.99 16.64 0.18
N ARG A 31 6.23 15.66 -0.32
CA ARG A 31 4.95 15.24 0.26
C ARG A 31 5.11 14.64 1.65
N LEU A 32 6.05 13.72 1.82
CA LEU A 32 6.34 13.12 3.13
C LEU A 32 6.68 14.19 4.15
N GLU A 33 7.52 15.16 3.78
CA GLU A 33 7.91 16.27 4.64
C GLU A 33 6.73 17.20 4.95
N ASN A 34 5.81 17.40 4.00
CA ASN A 34 4.54 18.09 4.26
C ASN A 34 3.67 17.35 5.27
N ILE A 35 3.52 16.03 5.10
CA ILE A 35 2.75 15.15 5.99
C ILE A 35 3.34 15.18 7.41
N ARG A 36 4.67 15.09 7.56
CA ARG A 36 5.34 15.17 8.87
C ARG A 36 4.99 16.44 9.64
N ARG A 37 4.99 17.60 8.99
CA ARG A 37 4.62 18.87 9.62
C ARG A 37 3.19 18.92 10.12
N LYS A 38 2.33 18.02 9.64
CA LYS A 38 0.91 17.91 10.03
C LYS A 38 0.65 17.00 11.23
N ALA A 39 1.65 16.28 11.72
CA ALA A 39 1.51 15.35 12.84
C ALA A 39 0.89 15.99 14.12
N PRO A 40 1.27 17.21 14.56
CA PRO A 40 0.70 17.80 15.77
C PRO A 40 -0.78 18.13 15.63
N GLU A 41 -1.23 18.54 14.44
CA GLU A 41 -2.62 18.87 14.18
C GLU A 41 -3.49 17.62 14.03
N LEU A 42 -2.94 16.55 13.43
CA LEU A 42 -3.58 15.23 13.39
C LEU A 42 -3.76 14.65 14.80
N ALA A 43 -2.75 14.78 15.66
CA ALA A 43 -2.83 14.33 17.05
C ALA A 43 -3.93 15.04 17.85
N ARG A 44 -4.35 16.25 17.43
CA ARG A 44 -5.48 17.00 18.01
C ARG A 44 -6.83 16.65 17.37
N GLY A 45 -6.86 15.74 16.40
CA GLY A 45 -8.10 15.33 15.72
C GLY A 45 -8.60 16.30 14.65
N SER A 46 -7.72 17.11 14.05
CA SER A 46 -8.13 18.07 13.02
C SER A 46 -8.58 17.38 11.73
N ARG A 47 -9.89 17.42 11.44
CA ARG A 47 -10.50 16.89 10.20
C ARG A 47 -9.97 17.54 8.93
N GLN A 48 -9.67 18.84 8.98
CA GLN A 48 -9.07 19.56 7.85
C GLN A 48 -7.72 18.95 7.48
N VAL A 49 -6.93 18.57 8.49
CA VAL A 49 -5.61 17.99 8.26
C VAL A 49 -5.69 16.54 7.79
N VAL A 50 -6.67 15.77 8.25
CA VAL A 50 -6.96 14.44 7.68
C VAL A 50 -7.21 14.56 6.16
N THR A 51 -8.01 15.53 5.73
CA THR A 51 -8.27 15.80 4.31
C THR A 51 -7.00 16.19 3.56
N HIS A 52 -6.16 17.03 4.15
CA HIS A 52 -4.90 17.47 3.55
C HIS A 52 -3.90 16.33 3.37
N VAL A 53 -3.78 15.45 4.37
CA VAL A 53 -2.92 14.26 4.28
C VAL A 53 -3.47 13.26 3.26
N SER A 54 -4.78 13.05 3.20
CA SER A 54 -5.42 12.24 2.16
C SER A 54 -5.12 12.76 0.75
N ALA A 55 -5.23 14.08 0.54
CA ALA A 55 -4.89 14.71 -0.74
C ALA A 55 -3.40 14.58 -1.07
N SER A 56 -2.52 14.70 -0.07
CA SER A 56 -1.07 14.55 -0.24
C SER A 56 -0.71 13.14 -0.70
N LEU A 57 -1.38 12.12 -0.15
CA LEU A 57 -1.26 10.71 -0.51
C LEU A 57 -2.07 10.32 -1.76
N GLN A 58 -2.89 11.21 -2.33
CA GLN A 58 -3.67 10.87 -3.53
C GLN A 58 -2.81 10.69 -4.78
N VAL A 59 -1.67 11.37 -4.82
CA VAL A 59 -0.73 11.34 -5.93
C VAL A 59 0.57 10.76 -5.41
N ASN A 60 1.11 9.74 -6.09
CA ASN A 60 2.41 9.14 -5.76
C ASN A 60 2.44 8.48 -4.36
N ASP A 61 1.34 7.88 -3.92
CA ASP A 61 1.22 7.21 -2.61
C ASP A 61 2.26 6.12 -2.42
N ALA A 62 2.44 5.23 -3.40
CA ALA A 62 3.33 4.09 -3.28
C ALA A 62 4.76 4.55 -2.92
N THR A 63 5.31 5.52 -3.66
CA THR A 63 6.66 6.05 -3.39
C THR A 63 6.72 6.86 -2.09
N VAL A 64 5.68 7.62 -1.74
CA VAL A 64 5.61 8.29 -0.43
C VAL A 64 5.65 7.26 0.71
N LEU A 65 4.90 6.16 0.59
CA LEU A 65 4.89 5.11 1.59
C LEU A 65 6.18 4.30 1.63
N GLU A 66 6.84 4.08 0.49
CA GLU A 66 8.17 3.50 0.47
C GLU A 66 9.16 4.32 1.31
N LEU A 67 9.19 5.64 1.12
CA LEU A 67 10.04 6.54 1.89
C LEU A 67 9.68 6.54 3.38
N LEU A 68 8.39 6.57 3.71
CA LEU A 68 7.91 6.53 5.09
C LEU A 68 8.30 5.21 5.77
N CYS A 69 8.12 4.10 5.08
CA CYS A 69 8.40 2.76 5.59
C CYS A 69 9.89 2.38 5.54
N GLU A 70 10.78 3.21 4.98
CA GLU A 70 12.24 3.13 5.24
C GLU A 70 12.58 3.46 6.70
N LYS A 71 11.81 4.34 7.37
CA LYS A 71 12.02 4.75 8.77
C LYS A 71 10.68 4.92 9.54
N PRO A 72 9.89 3.84 9.68
CA PRO A 72 8.54 3.92 10.21
C PRO A 72 8.47 4.42 11.67
N GLU A 73 9.54 4.24 12.45
CA GLU A 73 9.65 4.77 13.81
C GLU A 73 9.61 6.31 13.87
N ASN A 74 10.07 6.99 12.82
CA ASN A 74 10.07 8.45 12.74
C ASN A 74 8.79 8.99 12.09
N ASP A 75 8.31 8.29 11.06
CA ASP A 75 7.32 8.83 10.12
C ASP A 75 5.96 8.15 10.18
N GLY A 76 5.91 6.92 10.69
CA GLY A 76 4.73 6.09 10.72
C GLY A 76 3.63 6.63 11.62
N ARG A 77 3.98 7.41 12.67
CA ARG A 77 2.99 7.94 13.63
C ARG A 77 1.93 8.80 12.95
N THR A 78 2.33 9.64 12.01
CA THR A 78 1.40 10.47 11.25
C THR A 78 0.43 9.62 10.43
N LEU A 79 0.94 8.57 9.79
CA LEU A 79 0.13 7.65 9.00
C LEU A 79 -0.84 6.85 9.88
N ARG A 80 -0.39 6.39 11.06
CA ARG A 80 -1.27 5.73 12.03
C ARG A 80 -2.40 6.64 12.51
N LEU A 81 -2.10 7.90 12.86
CA LEU A 81 -3.11 8.86 13.31
C LEU A 81 -4.11 9.20 12.19
N TRP A 82 -3.61 9.40 10.97
CA TRP A 82 -4.44 9.63 9.78
C TRP A 82 -5.35 8.43 9.49
N SER A 83 -4.79 7.22 9.45
CA SER A 83 -5.55 5.98 9.27
C SER A 83 -6.60 5.82 10.35
N GLY A 84 -6.24 6.01 11.63
CA GLY A 84 -7.17 5.88 12.75
C GLY A 84 -8.33 6.87 12.68
N ALA A 85 -8.06 8.12 12.28
CA ALA A 85 -9.10 9.12 12.07
C ALA A 85 -10.05 8.73 10.93
N LEU A 86 -9.53 8.22 9.81
CA LEU A 86 -10.34 7.75 8.69
C LEU A 86 -11.21 6.55 9.06
N LEU A 87 -10.62 5.54 9.72
CA LEU A 87 -11.33 4.32 10.12
C LEU A 87 -12.43 4.63 11.16
N ARG A 88 -12.19 5.56 12.08
CA ARG A 88 -13.20 6.06 13.03
C ARG A 88 -14.41 6.69 12.34
N GLU A 89 -14.19 7.36 11.22
CA GLU A 89 -15.26 7.99 10.42
C GLU A 89 -15.86 7.02 9.39
N GLY A 90 -15.41 5.76 9.35
CA GLY A 90 -15.82 4.78 8.33
C GLY A 90 -15.34 5.12 6.92
N ASN A 91 -14.39 6.06 6.78
CA ASN A 91 -13.87 6.49 5.49
C ASN A 91 -12.74 5.57 5.03
N VAL A 92 -13.11 4.45 4.40
CA VAL A 92 -12.17 3.41 3.96
C VAL A 92 -11.58 3.65 2.57
N LEU A 93 -12.06 4.65 1.82
CA LEU A 93 -11.65 4.85 0.42
C LEU A 93 -10.16 5.19 0.28
N PRO A 94 -9.59 6.19 0.99
CA PRO A 94 -8.16 6.48 0.89
C PRO A 94 -7.27 5.27 1.24
N PRO A 95 -7.48 4.55 2.37
CA PRO A 95 -6.64 3.40 2.68
C PRO A 95 -6.83 2.21 1.74
N ALA A 96 -8.05 1.97 1.24
CA ALA A 96 -8.32 0.92 0.27
C ALA A 96 -7.57 1.13 -1.05
N ARG A 97 -7.55 2.37 -1.55
CA ARG A 97 -6.84 2.73 -2.79
C ARG A 97 -5.34 2.51 -2.66
N ILE A 98 -4.75 2.97 -1.55
CA ILE A 98 -3.32 2.73 -1.25
C ILE A 98 -3.04 1.24 -1.17
N LEU A 99 -3.89 0.47 -0.48
CA LEU A 99 -3.71 -0.97 -0.35
C LEU A 99 -3.75 -1.67 -1.72
N ALA A 100 -4.69 -1.29 -2.60
CA ALA A 100 -4.75 -1.82 -3.96
C ALA A 100 -3.48 -1.50 -4.76
N HIS A 101 -2.95 -0.27 -4.65
CA HIS A 101 -1.69 0.11 -5.32
C HIS A 101 -0.49 -0.66 -4.79
N LEU A 102 -0.42 -0.93 -3.49
CA LEU A 102 0.66 -1.72 -2.89
C LEU A 102 0.57 -3.22 -3.21
N LEU A 103 -0.62 -3.71 -3.55
CA LEU A 103 -0.83 -5.11 -3.93
C LEU A 103 -0.68 -5.36 -5.44
N LEU A 104 -1.06 -4.39 -6.28
CA LEU A 104 -1.27 -4.58 -7.71
C LEU A 104 -0.55 -3.53 -8.59
N GLY A 105 0.29 -2.69 -7.98
CA GLY A 105 0.90 -1.53 -8.64
C GLY A 105 -0.06 -0.37 -8.84
N MET A 106 0.48 0.82 -9.14
CA MET A 106 -0.30 2.06 -9.28
C MET A 106 -1.36 2.04 -10.39
N ASP A 107 -1.17 1.23 -11.43
CA ASP A 107 -2.15 1.08 -12.50
C ASP A 107 -3.19 -0.02 -12.21
N GLY A 108 -3.06 -0.73 -11.08
CA GLY A 108 -3.93 -1.82 -10.65
C GLY A 108 -3.90 -3.05 -11.57
N ARG A 109 -2.91 -3.13 -12.48
CA ARG A 109 -2.85 -4.16 -13.53
C ARG A 109 -1.73 -5.15 -13.33
N GLN A 110 -0.82 -4.91 -12.39
CA GLN A 110 0.29 -5.81 -12.15
C GLN A 110 -0.17 -7.04 -11.39
N ASP A 111 0.38 -8.19 -11.77
CA ASP A 111 0.15 -9.43 -11.04
C ASP A 111 0.66 -9.29 -9.60
N SER A 112 -0.18 -9.61 -8.61
CA SER A 112 0.15 -9.37 -7.21
C SER A 112 1.37 -10.17 -6.74
N ALA A 113 1.55 -11.39 -7.24
CA ALA A 113 2.68 -12.22 -6.85
C ALA A 113 3.98 -11.72 -7.48
N ALA A 114 3.95 -11.38 -8.77
CA ALA A 114 5.10 -10.77 -9.43
C ALA A 114 5.48 -9.42 -8.80
N TYR A 115 4.49 -8.59 -8.47
CA TYR A 115 4.72 -7.29 -7.84
C TYR A 115 5.33 -7.43 -6.44
N PHE A 116 4.78 -8.34 -5.62
CA PHE A 116 5.30 -8.66 -4.29
C PHE A 116 6.73 -9.20 -4.32
N ASN A 117 7.03 -10.09 -5.27
CA ASN A 117 8.35 -10.74 -5.42
C ASN A 117 9.39 -9.89 -6.16
N THR A 118 9.10 -8.62 -6.45
CA THR A 118 10.09 -7.77 -7.12
C THR A 118 11.31 -7.61 -6.20
N ALA A 119 12.49 -8.02 -6.68
CA ALA A 119 13.74 -7.94 -5.95
C ALA A 119 14.37 -6.53 -6.01
N ASP A 120 13.58 -5.49 -5.73
CA ASP A 120 14.01 -4.09 -5.76
C ASP A 120 14.45 -3.61 -4.37
N GLY A 121 15.74 -3.35 -4.19
CA GLY A 121 16.27 -2.73 -2.96
C GLY A 121 15.82 -3.43 -1.67
N ASP A 122 16.17 -4.71 -1.51
CA ASP A 122 15.77 -5.58 -0.38
C ASP A 122 14.25 -5.82 -0.30
N TYR A 123 13.64 -6.18 -1.44
CA TYR A 123 12.20 -6.43 -1.58
C TYR A 123 11.35 -5.28 -1.00
N ARG A 124 11.69 -4.05 -1.41
CA ARG A 124 11.11 -2.80 -0.93
C ARG A 124 9.59 -2.84 -0.96
N ARG A 125 8.99 -3.35 -2.03
CA ARG A 125 7.53 -3.40 -2.20
C ARG A 125 6.86 -4.28 -1.15
N ALA A 126 7.39 -5.49 -0.93
CA ALA A 126 6.91 -6.40 0.09
C ALA A 126 7.03 -5.78 1.50
N ARG A 127 8.18 -5.15 1.80
CA ARG A 127 8.40 -4.44 3.07
C ARG A 127 7.44 -3.27 3.27
N THR A 128 7.21 -2.45 2.25
CA THR A 128 6.27 -1.31 2.30
C THR A 128 4.84 -1.79 2.51
N LEU A 129 4.41 -2.83 1.80
CA LEU A 129 3.09 -3.45 2.01
C LEU A 129 2.92 -3.94 3.45
N GLY A 130 3.91 -4.67 3.97
CA GLY A 130 3.92 -5.13 5.37
C GLY A 130 3.80 -3.96 6.35
N CYS A 131 4.65 -2.95 6.22
CA CYS A 131 4.64 -1.74 7.06
C CYS A 131 3.28 -1.03 7.05
N TYR A 132 2.68 -0.85 5.87
CA TYR A 132 1.38 -0.22 5.76
C TYR A 132 0.27 -1.03 6.43
N LEU A 133 0.24 -2.35 6.20
CA LEU A 133 -0.73 -3.24 6.84
C LEU A 133 -0.57 -3.29 8.35
N GLY A 134 0.66 -3.24 8.86
CA GLY A 134 0.95 -3.15 10.28
C GLY A 134 0.39 -1.87 10.91
N ILE A 135 0.56 -0.73 10.22
CA ILE A 135 -0.02 0.55 10.64
C ILE A 135 -1.55 0.54 10.58
N LEU A 136 -2.15 -0.04 9.54
CA LEU A 136 -3.61 -0.20 9.47
C LEU A 136 -4.15 -1.08 10.60
N GLN A 137 -3.44 -2.16 10.91
CA GLN A 137 -3.81 -3.07 11.98
C GLN A 137 -3.76 -2.40 13.36
N THR A 138 -2.78 -1.53 13.63
CA THR A 138 -2.72 -0.76 14.88
C THR A 138 -3.67 0.43 14.92
N ALA A 139 -4.10 0.93 13.76
CA ALA A 139 -5.12 1.96 13.64
C ALA A 139 -6.55 1.42 13.76
N LEU A 140 -6.78 0.14 13.46
CA LEU A 140 -8.12 -0.47 13.46
C LEU A 140 -8.90 -0.26 14.77
N PRO A 141 -8.29 -0.36 15.98
CA PRO A 141 -8.98 -0.07 17.23
C PRO A 141 -9.59 1.34 17.33
N ASP A 142 -9.11 2.32 16.55
CA ASP A 142 -9.69 3.66 16.51
C ASP A 142 -11.11 3.69 15.89
N ALA A 143 -11.52 2.63 15.19
CA ALA A 143 -12.87 2.44 14.64
C ALA A 143 -13.94 2.23 15.73
N GLY A 144 -13.54 1.83 16.94
CA GLY A 144 -14.46 1.59 18.06
C GLY A 144 -14.35 0.17 18.62
N ASP A 145 -15.48 -0.42 19.00
CA ASP A 145 -15.54 -1.77 19.55
C ASP A 145 -15.22 -2.86 18.51
N ALA A 146 -15.18 -4.13 18.95
CA ALA A 146 -14.84 -5.25 18.08
C ALA A 146 -15.82 -5.43 16.89
N ALA A 147 -17.09 -5.01 17.02
CA ALA A 147 -18.06 -5.09 15.94
C ALA A 147 -17.81 -3.99 14.90
N ALA A 148 -17.55 -2.75 15.36
CA ALA A 148 -17.17 -1.63 14.50
C ALA A 148 -15.85 -1.90 13.77
N GLN A 149 -14.85 -2.44 14.47
CA GLN A 149 -13.58 -2.87 13.89
C GLN A 149 -13.79 -3.89 12.77
N ARG A 150 -14.60 -4.93 13.01
CA ARG A 150 -14.91 -5.95 12.00
C ARG A 150 -15.62 -5.34 10.79
N MET A 151 -16.63 -4.51 11.02
CA MET A 151 -17.38 -3.84 9.96
C MET A 151 -16.47 -2.97 9.09
N VAL A 152 -15.63 -2.13 9.71
CA VAL A 152 -14.72 -1.24 8.98
C VAL A 152 -13.65 -2.03 8.23
N LEU A 153 -13.11 -3.11 8.81
CA LEU A 153 -12.18 -3.99 8.09
C LEU A 153 -12.85 -4.65 6.87
N THR A 154 -14.06 -5.18 7.02
CA THR A 154 -14.83 -5.75 5.90
C THR A 154 -15.07 -4.69 4.81
N GLN A 155 -15.46 -3.47 5.19
CA GLN A 155 -15.64 -2.36 4.24
C GLN A 155 -14.34 -1.99 3.52
N LEU A 156 -13.21 -1.91 4.24
CA LEU A 156 -11.89 -1.65 3.68
C LEU A 156 -11.48 -2.70 2.66
N LEU A 157 -11.71 -3.98 2.98
CA LEU A 157 -11.38 -5.10 2.11
C LEU A 157 -12.25 -5.10 0.84
N HIS A 158 -13.56 -4.87 0.96
CA HIS A 158 -14.45 -4.72 -0.18
C HIS A 158 -14.09 -3.50 -1.05
N GLU A 159 -13.75 -2.37 -0.44
CA GLU A 159 -13.36 -1.18 -1.18
C GLU A 159 -12.02 -1.42 -1.91
N THR A 160 -11.07 -2.11 -1.27
CA THR A 160 -9.80 -2.52 -1.94
C THR A 160 -10.08 -3.37 -3.18
N ALA A 161 -11.07 -4.26 -3.14
CA ALA A 161 -11.51 -5.03 -4.30
C ALA A 161 -12.04 -4.14 -5.43
N ARG A 162 -12.84 -3.11 -5.09
CA ARG A 162 -13.35 -2.14 -6.08
C ARG A 162 -12.22 -1.36 -6.71
N GLN A 163 -11.23 -0.93 -5.92
CA GLN A 163 -10.03 -0.27 -6.43
C GLN A 163 -9.19 -1.20 -7.31
N ALA A 164 -9.25 -2.52 -7.07
CA ALA A 164 -8.69 -3.56 -7.94
C ALA A 164 -9.56 -3.90 -9.17
N GLY A 165 -10.66 -3.19 -9.40
CA GLY A 165 -11.55 -3.38 -10.55
C GLY A 165 -12.60 -4.49 -10.40
N VAL A 166 -12.85 -4.96 -9.17
CA VAL A 166 -13.85 -6.00 -8.86
C VAL A 166 -15.00 -5.40 -8.06
N ALA A 167 -16.19 -5.33 -8.66
CA ALA A 167 -17.36 -4.72 -8.03
C ALA A 167 -17.99 -5.62 -6.95
N ASP A 168 -18.02 -6.94 -7.19
CA ASP A 168 -18.56 -7.93 -6.27
C ASP A 168 -17.53 -9.06 -6.07
N VAL A 169 -17.01 -9.13 -4.84
CA VAL A 169 -16.00 -10.12 -4.43
C VAL A 169 -16.56 -11.55 -4.48
N TYR A 170 -17.85 -11.75 -4.22
CA TYR A 170 -18.42 -13.09 -4.16
C TYR A 170 -18.75 -13.63 -5.56
N ALA A 171 -19.02 -12.73 -6.52
CA ALA A 171 -19.30 -13.08 -7.90
C ALA A 171 -18.05 -13.31 -8.78
N VAL A 172 -16.85 -12.93 -8.32
CA VAL A 172 -15.63 -13.13 -9.12
C VAL A 172 -15.35 -14.64 -9.30
N ALA A 173 -15.15 -15.01 -10.56
CA ALA A 173 -14.75 -16.35 -11.00
C ALA A 173 -14.01 -16.21 -12.34
N ASP A 174 -12.91 -16.96 -12.49
CA ASP A 174 -12.14 -17.12 -13.72
C ASP A 174 -11.73 -15.79 -14.41
N ASP A 175 -11.45 -14.75 -13.61
CA ASP A 175 -11.07 -13.43 -14.12
C ASP A 175 -9.60 -13.44 -14.57
N THR A 176 -9.35 -12.93 -15.77
CA THR A 176 -8.01 -12.87 -16.38
C THR A 176 -7.26 -11.60 -16.03
N ARG A 177 -7.89 -10.63 -15.37
CA ARG A 177 -7.25 -9.39 -14.90
C ARG A 177 -6.56 -9.65 -13.57
N ALA A 178 -5.43 -8.97 -13.32
CA ALA A 178 -4.63 -9.18 -12.13
C ALA A 178 -5.43 -8.97 -10.82
N GLY A 179 -6.20 -7.88 -10.74
CA GLY A 179 -7.07 -7.61 -9.60
C GLY A 179 -8.13 -8.70 -9.39
N GLY A 180 -8.75 -9.20 -10.46
CA GLY A 180 -9.70 -10.31 -10.38
C GLY A 180 -9.08 -11.60 -9.85
N ARG A 181 -7.90 -11.98 -10.35
CA ARG A 181 -7.14 -13.15 -9.85
C ARG A 181 -6.78 -13.00 -8.37
N TRP A 182 -6.28 -11.84 -7.97
CA TRP A 182 -5.93 -11.57 -6.57
C TRP A 182 -7.17 -11.65 -5.67
N VAL A 183 -8.28 -11.01 -6.05
CA VAL A 183 -9.53 -11.08 -5.27
C VAL A 183 -10.01 -12.52 -5.15
N GLN A 184 -10.01 -13.28 -6.24
CA GLN A 184 -10.44 -14.68 -6.24
C GLN A 184 -9.55 -15.56 -5.34
N ALA A 185 -8.23 -15.41 -5.44
CA ALA A 185 -7.28 -16.28 -4.75
C ALA A 185 -7.07 -15.92 -3.28
N ARG A 186 -7.19 -14.63 -2.91
CA ARG A 186 -6.80 -14.12 -1.58
C ARG A 186 -7.98 -13.52 -0.81
N LEU A 187 -8.65 -12.55 -1.41
CA LEU A 187 -9.65 -11.74 -0.70
C LEU A 187 -10.97 -12.48 -0.48
N LYS A 188 -11.47 -13.19 -1.48
CA LYS A 188 -12.73 -13.95 -1.40
C LYS A 188 -12.66 -15.03 -0.30
N PRO A 189 -11.62 -15.87 -0.21
CA PRO A 189 -11.47 -16.81 0.91
C PRO A 189 -11.39 -16.10 2.27
N LEU A 190 -10.66 -14.98 2.36
CA LEU A 190 -10.56 -14.20 3.60
C LEU A 190 -11.91 -13.68 4.08
N LEU A 191 -12.74 -13.15 3.18
CA LEU A 191 -14.07 -12.62 3.52
C LEU A 191 -15.12 -13.72 3.77
N GLN A 192 -14.91 -14.93 3.24
CA GLN A 192 -15.76 -16.09 3.50
C GLN A 192 -15.41 -16.81 4.81
N SER A 193 -14.20 -16.62 5.34
CA SER A 193 -13.82 -17.11 6.66
C SER A 193 -14.71 -16.46 7.73
N SER A 194 -15.41 -17.28 8.52
CA SER A 194 -16.22 -16.84 9.66
C SER A 194 -15.37 -16.24 10.78
N ASP A 195 -14.09 -16.59 10.80
CA ASP A 195 -13.12 -16.10 11.76
C ASP A 195 -12.47 -14.83 11.19
N ASN A 196 -12.57 -13.73 11.95
CA ASN A 196 -11.90 -12.46 11.69
C ASN A 196 -10.42 -12.66 12.03
N PRO A 197 -9.53 -13.00 11.09
CA PRO A 197 -8.22 -13.46 11.48
C PRO A 197 -7.42 -12.23 11.89
N ALA A 198 -6.82 -12.27 13.08
CA ALA A 198 -5.75 -11.35 13.45
C ALA A 198 -4.62 -11.34 12.39
N ASP A 199 -4.56 -12.38 11.56
CA ASP A 199 -3.59 -12.57 10.47
C ASP A 199 -4.12 -12.15 9.09
N TRP A 200 -5.18 -11.31 9.02
CA TRP A 200 -5.66 -10.76 7.75
C TRP A 200 -4.56 -10.12 6.87
N PRO A 201 -3.47 -9.50 7.39
CA PRO A 201 -2.39 -9.01 6.54
C PRO A 201 -1.72 -10.11 5.70
N GLU A 202 -1.43 -11.26 6.32
CA GLU A 202 -0.78 -12.41 5.66
C GLU A 202 -1.75 -13.08 4.66
N ALA A 203 -3.06 -12.99 4.91
CA ALA A 203 -4.06 -13.49 3.96
C ALA A 203 -4.08 -12.70 2.64
N LEU A 204 -3.61 -11.44 2.60
CA LEU A 204 -3.63 -10.62 1.39
C LEU A 204 -2.44 -10.82 0.45
N ILE A 205 -1.32 -11.37 0.95
CA ILE A 205 -0.10 -11.58 0.17
C ILE A 205 -0.10 -12.94 -0.55
N PRO A 206 0.80 -13.19 -1.52
CA PRO A 206 0.89 -14.49 -2.17
C PRO A 206 1.17 -15.63 -1.18
N PRO A 207 0.65 -16.83 -1.41
CA PRO A 207 0.95 -18.00 -0.57
C PRO A 207 2.44 -18.37 -0.65
N ALA A 208 2.92 -19.14 0.34
CA ALA A 208 4.35 -19.42 0.51
C ALA A 208 5.00 -20.19 -0.66
N ASP A 209 4.22 -20.92 -1.44
CA ASP A 209 4.66 -21.62 -2.65
C ASP A 209 4.77 -20.69 -3.88
N ALA A 210 4.14 -19.52 -3.83
CA ALA A 210 4.20 -18.49 -4.87
C ALA A 210 5.04 -17.26 -4.47
N ALA A 211 5.40 -17.12 -3.20
CA ALA A 211 6.18 -16.00 -2.67
C ALA A 211 7.67 -16.36 -2.53
N ASP A 212 8.54 -15.44 -2.94
CA ASP A 212 9.97 -15.53 -2.64
C ASP A 212 10.18 -15.46 -1.11
N ALA A 213 11.03 -16.35 -0.58
CA ALA A 213 11.30 -16.42 0.85
C ALA A 213 11.86 -15.11 1.43
N ALA A 214 12.70 -14.38 0.68
CA ALA A 214 13.23 -13.09 1.08
C ALA A 214 12.17 -11.99 0.98
N ALA A 215 11.25 -12.06 0.00
CA ALA A 215 10.08 -11.16 -0.05
C ALA A 215 9.17 -11.35 1.17
N LEU A 216 8.87 -12.60 1.55
CA LEU A 216 8.11 -12.91 2.76
C LEU A 216 8.79 -12.38 4.02
N GLN A 217 10.11 -12.54 4.12
CA GLN A 217 10.86 -12.04 5.27
C GLN A 217 10.84 -10.50 5.33
N ALA A 218 11.00 -9.83 4.19
CA ALA A 218 10.93 -8.38 4.08
C ALA A 218 9.53 -7.85 4.44
N PHE A 219 8.48 -8.53 3.97
CA PHE A 219 7.10 -8.25 4.36
C PHE A 219 6.88 -8.35 5.86
N ARG A 220 7.28 -9.48 6.48
CA ARG A 220 7.10 -9.69 7.93
C ARG A 220 7.85 -8.66 8.76
N ARG A 221 9.09 -8.34 8.37
CA ARG A 221 9.87 -7.26 8.98
C ARG A 221 9.12 -5.94 8.88
N GLY A 222 8.61 -5.61 7.70
CA GLY A 222 7.78 -4.42 7.50
C GLY A 222 6.55 -4.42 8.40
N LEU A 223 5.83 -5.53 8.47
CA LEU A 223 4.64 -5.72 9.29
C LEU A 223 4.92 -5.47 10.78
N GLU A 224 6.00 -6.04 11.30
CA GLU A 224 6.46 -5.80 12.68
C GLU A 224 6.83 -4.33 12.91
N GLN A 225 7.55 -3.71 11.99
CA GLN A 225 7.91 -2.29 12.06
C GLN A 225 6.67 -1.39 12.08
N GLY A 226 5.69 -1.66 11.21
CA GLY A 226 4.42 -0.93 11.17
C GLY A 226 3.60 -1.10 12.45
N ARG A 227 3.58 -2.30 13.02
CA ARG A 227 2.94 -2.60 14.32
C ARG A 227 3.62 -1.90 15.50
N ALA A 228 4.92 -1.62 15.40
CA ALA A 228 5.67 -0.95 16.45
C ALA A 228 5.40 0.56 16.53
N VAL A 229 4.75 1.14 15.51
CA VAL A 229 4.35 2.55 15.48
C VAL A 229 3.27 2.83 16.52
N ARG A 230 3.51 3.80 17.42
CA ARG A 230 2.61 4.19 18.51
C ARG A 230 1.90 5.52 18.25
#